data_AF-A0A2G1QK23-F1
#
_entry.id   AF-A0A2G1QK23-F1
#
_cell.length_a   1.000
_cell.length_b   1.000
_cell.length_c   1.000
_cell.angle_alpha   90.00
_cell.angle_beta   90.00
_cell.angle_gamma   90.00
#
_symmetry.space_group_name_H-M   'P 1'
#
loop_
_entity.id
_entity.type
_entity.pdbx_description
1 polymer ?
#
loop_
_entity_poly.entity_id
_entity_poly.type
_entity_poly.pdbx_seq_one_letter_code
_entity_poly.pdbx_strand_id
1 'polypeptide(L)'
;MNFWWVNQNQTFSSEIGGGYLWSPKTKKDGGRNVFYDNMTAVRPGDIIFSFYGQHIGTLGVAQGPAVTSQKPEEFGAITNWSKEGWRLPVRFFKAETAIRPADHMDVIGPLLPDKYAPLQASGRGNQGVYLAALSPELGKLLLHLCDSENSVAVDETTEITTEQRTDIPATTKMQIVQARRGQGAFREGVIKIEKQCRVTGLSESGFLVASHMKPWSVSSDEEKLDGNNGLLLAPHIDRLFDRGYISFEDDGSLLISSALPEEVAKAWGLRDKYTPRSFRKAQLPYVAYHRKDVFKREQD
;
A
#
# COMPACT_ATOMS: atom_id res chain seq x y z
N MET A 1 15.99 2.38 -1.19
CA MET A 1 14.93 1.35 -1.26
C MET A 1 14.93 0.84 -2.67
N ASN A 2 15.11 -0.46 -2.88
CA ASN A 2 15.10 -1.07 -4.21
C ASN A 2 13.77 -1.77 -4.46
N PHE A 3 13.52 -2.05 -5.74
CA PHE A 3 12.32 -2.73 -6.20
C PHE A 3 12.70 -4.04 -6.88
N TRP A 4 11.91 -5.07 -6.59
CA TRP A 4 12.13 -6.42 -7.07
C TRP A 4 10.84 -6.99 -7.62
N TRP A 5 10.96 -7.81 -8.64
CA TRP A 5 9.87 -8.56 -9.22
C TRP A 5 10.11 -10.04 -8.99
N VAL A 6 9.14 -10.73 -8.38
CA VAL A 6 9.22 -12.18 -8.19
C VAL A 6 8.15 -12.90 -8.99
N ASN A 7 8.55 -13.88 -9.81
CA ASN A 7 7.64 -14.77 -10.51
C ASN A 7 7.38 -16.02 -9.65
N GLN A 8 6.17 -16.17 -9.12
CA GLN A 8 5.83 -17.23 -8.16
C GLN A 8 4.82 -18.26 -8.68
N ASN A 9 4.68 -18.40 -10.01
CA ASN A 9 3.66 -19.28 -10.65
C ASN A 9 3.60 -20.73 -10.12
N GLN A 10 4.64 -21.26 -9.50
CA GLN A 10 4.70 -22.64 -8.99
C GLN A 10 4.60 -22.76 -7.45
N THR A 11 4.93 -21.71 -6.70
CA THR A 11 5.13 -21.78 -5.23
C THR A 11 4.39 -20.68 -4.46
N PHE A 12 3.55 -19.90 -5.15
CA PHE A 12 2.84 -18.73 -4.60
C PHE A 12 2.08 -19.02 -3.30
N SER A 13 1.29 -20.09 -3.23
CA SER A 13 0.48 -20.40 -2.04
C SER A 13 1.32 -20.65 -0.79
N SER A 14 2.45 -21.36 -0.93
CA SER A 14 3.37 -21.67 0.17
C SER A 14 4.24 -20.47 0.56
N GLU A 15 4.74 -19.71 -0.42
CA GLU A 15 5.61 -18.55 -0.15
C GLU A 15 4.86 -17.37 0.50
N ILE A 16 3.65 -17.07 0.03
CA ILE A 16 2.82 -16.01 0.61
C ILE A 16 2.32 -16.42 2.01
N GLY A 17 1.85 -17.65 2.18
CA GLY A 17 1.39 -18.17 3.48
C GLY A 17 2.51 -18.29 4.52
N GLY A 18 3.73 -18.63 4.07
CA GLY A 18 4.91 -18.77 4.93
C GLY A 18 5.67 -17.47 5.21
N GLY A 19 5.40 -16.39 4.48
CA GLY A 19 6.07 -15.10 4.67
C GLY A 19 7.54 -15.11 4.26
N TYR A 20 7.88 -15.75 3.15
CA TYR A 20 9.25 -15.79 2.64
C TYR A 20 9.31 -15.96 1.11
N LEU A 21 10.46 -15.61 0.51
CA LEU A 21 10.87 -16.10 -0.80
C LEU A 21 11.93 -17.19 -0.64
N TRP A 22 11.97 -18.14 -1.56
CA TRP A 22 12.98 -19.18 -1.58
C TRP A 22 13.43 -19.53 -2.99
N SER A 23 14.74 -19.62 -3.20
CA SER A 23 15.31 -20.06 -4.48
C SER A 23 16.53 -20.95 -4.25
N PRO A 24 16.88 -21.86 -5.16
CA PRO A 24 18.16 -22.57 -5.10
C PRO A 24 19.32 -21.58 -5.28
N LYS A 25 20.54 -21.96 -4.87
CA LYS A 25 21.73 -21.10 -5.06
C LYS A 25 22.23 -21.10 -6.51
N THR A 26 22.05 -22.21 -7.22
CA THR A 26 22.52 -22.42 -8.58
C THR A 26 21.46 -23.16 -9.40
N LYS A 27 21.67 -23.22 -10.72
CA LYS A 27 20.88 -24.09 -11.61
C LYS A 27 21.18 -25.57 -11.33
N LYS A 28 20.37 -26.47 -11.90
CA LYS A 28 20.52 -27.93 -11.75
C LYS A 28 21.88 -28.46 -12.22
N ASP A 29 22.45 -27.83 -13.23
CA ASP A 29 23.78 -28.14 -13.79
C ASP A 29 24.95 -27.51 -12.99
N GLY A 30 24.65 -26.85 -11.86
CA GLY A 30 25.62 -26.09 -11.07
C GLY A 30 25.93 -24.70 -11.64
N GLY A 31 25.35 -24.33 -12.79
CA GLY A 31 25.55 -23.04 -13.44
C GLY A 31 25.00 -21.87 -12.62
N ARG A 32 25.67 -20.72 -12.75
CA ARG A 32 25.26 -19.46 -12.11
C ARG A 32 23.92 -18.95 -12.67
N ASN A 33 23.10 -18.36 -11.81
CA ASN A 33 21.86 -17.71 -12.20
C ASN A 33 21.72 -16.35 -11.50
N VAL A 34 21.73 -15.28 -12.29
CA VAL A 34 21.62 -13.90 -11.79
C VAL A 34 20.33 -13.70 -10.97
N PHE A 35 19.23 -14.36 -11.33
CA PHE A 35 17.97 -14.25 -10.59
C PHE A 35 18.00 -14.91 -9.21
N TYR A 36 18.90 -15.87 -8.99
CA TYR A 36 19.13 -16.47 -7.67
C TYR A 36 20.14 -15.65 -6.87
N ASP A 37 21.18 -15.13 -7.53
CA ASP A 37 22.14 -14.21 -6.93
C ASP A 37 21.44 -12.95 -6.38
N ASN A 38 20.42 -12.45 -7.10
CA ASN A 38 19.62 -11.30 -6.69
C ASN A 38 19.03 -11.44 -5.28
N MET A 39 18.75 -12.66 -4.80
CA MET A 39 18.28 -12.89 -3.42
C MET A 39 19.26 -12.32 -2.39
N THR A 40 20.56 -12.40 -2.65
CA THR A 40 21.62 -11.89 -1.77
C THR A 40 21.76 -10.36 -1.82
N ALA A 41 21.24 -9.72 -2.87
CA ALA A 41 21.27 -8.28 -3.04
C ALA A 41 20.06 -7.58 -2.41
N VAL A 42 18.98 -8.33 -2.11
CA VAL A 42 17.79 -7.79 -1.43
C VAL A 42 18.17 -7.31 -0.02
N ARG A 43 17.74 -6.09 0.31
CA ARG A 43 17.95 -5.48 1.62
C ARG A 43 16.62 -5.34 2.38
N PRO A 44 16.65 -5.32 3.72
CA PRO A 44 15.47 -5.02 4.51
C PRO A 44 14.79 -3.72 4.05
N GLY A 45 13.48 -3.80 3.83
CA GLY A 45 12.65 -2.69 3.35
C GLY A 45 12.54 -2.53 1.85
N ASP A 46 13.26 -3.33 1.06
CA ASP A 46 13.02 -3.39 -0.38
C ASP A 46 11.62 -3.94 -0.70
N ILE A 47 11.03 -3.45 -1.79
CA ILE A 47 9.68 -3.79 -2.22
C ILE A 47 9.72 -4.89 -3.27
N ILE A 48 8.82 -5.85 -3.13
CA ILE A 48 8.76 -7.06 -3.95
C ILE A 48 7.36 -7.17 -4.55
N PHE A 49 7.26 -7.05 -5.88
CA PHE A 49 6.03 -7.30 -6.62
C PHE A 49 5.87 -8.80 -6.86
N SER A 50 4.82 -9.39 -6.31
CA SER A 50 4.50 -10.80 -6.51
C SER A 50 3.69 -10.98 -7.78
N PHE A 51 4.32 -11.57 -8.79
CA PHE A 51 3.68 -11.91 -10.05
C PHE A 51 3.27 -13.38 -10.10
N TYR A 52 1.97 -13.61 -10.13
CA TYR A 52 1.36 -14.93 -10.19
C TYR A 52 0.11 -14.90 -11.07
N GLY A 53 -0.07 -15.92 -11.92
CA GLY A 53 -1.27 -16.03 -12.76
C GLY A 53 -1.45 -14.86 -13.72
N GLN A 54 -0.33 -14.26 -14.18
CA GLN A 54 -0.28 -13.05 -15.00
C GLN A 54 -0.70 -11.74 -14.30
N HIS A 55 -0.82 -11.74 -12.98
CA HIS A 55 -1.24 -10.57 -12.21
C HIS A 55 -0.22 -10.21 -11.14
N ILE A 56 -0.19 -8.93 -10.77
CA ILE A 56 0.42 -8.42 -9.54
C ILE A 56 -0.74 -8.04 -8.61
N GLY A 57 -1.04 -8.91 -7.66
CA GLY A 57 -2.09 -8.70 -6.66
C GLY A 57 -1.58 -8.68 -5.22
N THR A 58 -0.29 -8.93 -5.03
CA THR A 58 0.35 -9.01 -3.73
C THR A 58 1.69 -8.27 -3.79
N LEU A 59 1.96 -7.49 -2.76
CA LEU A 59 3.21 -6.77 -2.57
C LEU A 59 3.90 -7.33 -1.33
N GLY A 60 5.23 -7.35 -1.35
CA GLY A 60 6.06 -7.83 -0.26
C GLY A 60 7.05 -6.78 0.19
N VAL A 61 7.35 -6.75 1.49
CA VAL A 61 8.49 -5.99 2.03
C VAL A 61 9.50 -6.96 2.61
N ALA A 62 10.74 -6.91 2.13
CA ALA A 62 11.83 -7.71 2.69
C ALA A 62 12.06 -7.34 4.17
N GLN A 63 12.11 -8.34 5.04
CA GLN A 63 12.29 -8.14 6.49
C GLN A 63 13.73 -8.30 6.95
N GLY A 64 14.58 -8.89 6.12
CA GLY A 64 15.93 -9.32 6.45
C GLY A 64 16.73 -9.63 5.18
N PRO A 65 18.05 -9.82 5.28
CA PRO A 65 18.84 -10.36 4.17
C PRO A 65 18.47 -11.82 3.90
N ALA A 66 18.78 -12.31 2.71
CA ALA A 66 18.66 -13.74 2.41
C ALA A 66 19.68 -14.55 3.23
N VAL A 67 19.24 -15.69 3.76
CA VAL A 67 20.07 -16.63 4.52
C VAL A 67 20.08 -18.00 3.84
N THR A 68 21.14 -18.77 4.06
CA THR A 68 21.16 -20.17 3.60
C THR A 68 20.10 -20.97 4.36
N SER A 69 19.30 -21.73 3.62
CA SER A 69 18.25 -22.56 4.19
C SER A 69 18.01 -23.82 3.36
N GLN A 70 17.52 -24.87 4.01
CA GLN A 70 17.03 -26.05 3.30
C GLN A 70 15.76 -25.70 2.51
N LYS A 71 15.47 -26.50 1.49
CA LYS A 71 14.23 -26.39 0.72
C LYS A 71 13.04 -26.65 1.65
N PRO A 72 12.04 -25.75 1.68
CA PRO A 72 10.82 -25.98 2.48
C PRO A 72 10.16 -27.30 2.10
N GLU A 73 9.74 -28.08 3.10
CA GLU A 73 9.11 -29.40 2.89
C GLU A 73 7.82 -29.28 2.07
N GLU A 74 7.11 -28.17 2.25
CA GLU A 74 5.89 -27.77 1.54
C GLU A 74 6.08 -27.56 0.03
N PHE A 75 7.31 -27.42 -0.46
CA PHE A 75 7.60 -27.40 -1.90
C PHE A 75 7.62 -28.81 -2.53
N GLY A 76 7.61 -29.87 -1.71
CA GLY A 76 7.48 -31.27 -2.13
C GLY A 76 8.28 -31.64 -3.39
N ALA A 77 7.61 -32.32 -4.33
CA ALA A 77 8.10 -32.64 -5.68
C ALA A 77 7.75 -31.58 -6.74
N ILE A 78 7.18 -30.43 -6.33
CA ILE A 78 6.68 -29.38 -7.23
C ILE A 78 7.86 -28.74 -8.01
N THR A 79 9.03 -28.70 -7.38
CA THR A 79 10.25 -28.14 -7.99
C THR A 79 11.42 -29.12 -7.94
N ASN A 80 12.13 -29.23 -9.08
CA ASN A 80 13.38 -29.97 -9.22
C ASN A 80 14.60 -29.24 -8.61
N TRP A 81 14.36 -28.36 -7.63
CA TRP A 81 15.39 -27.52 -7.03
C TRP A 81 16.26 -28.28 -6.03
N SER A 82 17.48 -27.77 -5.83
CA SER A 82 18.46 -28.31 -4.88
C SER A 82 17.92 -28.31 -3.46
N LYS A 83 18.49 -29.19 -2.62
CA LYS A 83 18.13 -29.27 -1.20
C LYS A 83 18.48 -27.98 -0.42
N GLU A 84 19.53 -27.29 -0.82
CA GLU A 84 19.96 -26.04 -0.19
C GLU A 84 19.71 -24.85 -1.13
N GLY A 85 19.26 -23.73 -0.55
CA GLY A 85 18.92 -22.50 -1.25
C GLY A 85 19.08 -21.25 -0.38
N TRP A 86 18.64 -20.13 -0.96
CA TRP A 86 18.44 -18.86 -0.29
C TRP A 86 17.01 -18.77 0.23
N ARG A 87 16.83 -18.36 1.48
CA ARG A 87 15.54 -17.98 2.06
C ARG A 87 15.59 -16.52 2.45
N LEU A 88 14.63 -15.75 1.95
CA LEU A 88 14.48 -14.33 2.23
C LEU A 88 13.17 -14.13 3.02
N PRO A 89 13.21 -13.61 4.26
CA PRO A 89 11.99 -13.32 5.00
C PRO A 89 11.27 -12.12 4.40
N VAL A 90 9.97 -12.26 4.10
CA VAL A 90 9.16 -11.23 3.42
C VAL A 90 7.80 -11.12 4.09
N ARG A 91 7.39 -9.89 4.40
CA ARG A 91 6.02 -9.62 4.83
C ARG A 91 5.18 -9.25 3.62
N PHE A 92 4.21 -10.09 3.28
CA PHE A 92 3.29 -9.84 2.17
C PHE A 92 2.03 -9.11 2.62
N PHE A 93 1.45 -8.34 1.70
CA PHE A 93 0.18 -7.64 1.83
C PHE A 93 -0.52 -7.60 0.48
N LYS A 94 -1.84 -7.60 0.50
CA LYS A 94 -2.64 -7.56 -0.73
C LYS A 94 -2.55 -6.15 -1.35
N ALA A 95 -2.31 -6.08 -2.66
CA ALA A 95 -2.43 -4.83 -3.40
C ALA A 95 -3.91 -4.38 -3.41
N GLU A 96 -4.13 -3.08 -3.49
CA GLU A 96 -5.48 -2.52 -3.58
C GLU A 96 -6.13 -2.92 -4.92
N THR A 97 -5.40 -2.67 -6.01
CA THR A 97 -5.77 -3.12 -7.34
C THR A 97 -4.82 -4.23 -7.78
N ALA A 98 -5.38 -5.41 -8.05
CA ALA A 98 -4.64 -6.44 -8.75
C ALA A 98 -4.53 -6.06 -10.22
N ILE A 99 -3.33 -5.75 -10.69
CA ILE A 99 -3.11 -5.36 -12.08
C ILE A 99 -2.67 -6.55 -12.92
N ARG A 100 -3.01 -6.50 -14.21
CA ARG A 100 -2.46 -7.37 -15.22
C ARG A 100 -1.45 -6.57 -16.04
N PRO A 101 -0.14 -6.75 -15.84
CA PRO A 101 0.90 -5.94 -16.50
C PRO A 101 0.80 -5.90 -18.03
N ALA A 102 0.29 -6.98 -18.65
CA ALA A 102 0.05 -7.02 -20.09
C ALA A 102 -0.92 -5.94 -20.59
N ASP A 103 -1.84 -5.47 -19.73
CA ASP A 103 -2.83 -4.44 -20.06
C ASP A 103 -2.26 -3.01 -19.91
N HIS A 104 -1.02 -2.87 -19.41
CA HIS A 104 -0.33 -1.58 -19.17
C HIS A 104 1.05 -1.52 -19.86
N MET A 105 1.25 -2.30 -20.92
CA MET A 105 2.55 -2.41 -21.60
C MET A 105 2.97 -1.14 -22.35
N ASP A 106 2.03 -0.24 -22.64
CA ASP A 106 2.29 1.09 -23.20
C ASP A 106 3.14 1.95 -22.26
N VAL A 107 2.91 1.85 -20.94
CA VAL A 107 3.67 2.58 -19.92
C VAL A 107 4.77 1.74 -19.27
N ILE A 108 4.57 0.42 -19.11
CA ILE A 108 5.57 -0.49 -18.52
C ILE A 108 6.70 -0.79 -19.52
N GLY A 109 6.35 -1.06 -20.78
CA GLY A 109 7.28 -1.52 -21.81
C GLY A 109 8.53 -0.64 -21.98
N PRO A 110 8.38 0.70 -22.10
CA PRO A 110 9.51 1.62 -22.23
C PRO A 110 10.47 1.63 -21.04
N LEU A 111 10.02 1.18 -19.86
CA LEU A 111 10.82 1.16 -18.62
C LEU A 111 11.43 -0.22 -18.33
N LEU A 112 11.14 -1.24 -19.13
CA LEU A 112 11.73 -2.56 -18.97
C LEU A 112 13.23 -2.51 -19.31
N PRO A 113 14.10 -3.15 -18.52
CA PRO A 113 15.52 -3.19 -18.83
C PRO A 113 15.79 -4.08 -20.05
N ASP A 114 16.76 -3.72 -20.89
CA ASP A 114 17.17 -4.52 -22.06
C ASP A 114 17.62 -5.94 -21.68
N LYS A 115 18.14 -6.11 -20.46
CA LYS A 115 18.63 -7.39 -19.93
C LYS A 115 17.97 -7.70 -18.59
N TYR A 116 17.66 -8.98 -18.37
CA TYR A 116 17.05 -9.47 -17.13
C TYR A 116 15.64 -8.93 -16.83
N ALA A 117 14.92 -8.45 -17.87
CA ALA A 117 13.53 -8.02 -17.72
C ALA A 117 12.63 -9.13 -17.16
N PRO A 118 11.72 -8.81 -16.22
CA PRO A 118 10.75 -9.77 -15.72
C PRO A 118 9.69 -10.17 -16.75
N LEU A 119 9.43 -9.30 -17.73
CA LEU A 119 8.40 -9.45 -18.76
C LEU A 119 9.01 -9.44 -20.17
N GLN A 120 8.29 -10.08 -21.08
CA GLN A 120 8.46 -9.92 -22.52
C GLN A 120 7.73 -8.66 -23.00
N ALA A 121 8.03 -8.19 -24.22
CA ALA A 121 7.28 -7.11 -24.87
C ALA A 121 5.77 -7.43 -25.02
N SER A 122 5.39 -8.72 -24.98
CA SER A 122 3.99 -9.18 -24.97
C SER A 122 3.28 -9.06 -23.62
N GLY A 123 3.98 -8.61 -22.56
CA GLY A 123 3.47 -8.56 -21.19
C GLY A 123 3.44 -9.92 -20.47
N ARG A 124 3.92 -10.99 -21.12
CA ARG A 124 4.07 -12.31 -20.50
C ARG A 124 5.34 -12.36 -19.65
N GLY A 125 5.27 -13.02 -18.50
CA GLY A 125 6.44 -13.25 -17.64
C GLY A 125 7.51 -14.10 -18.34
N ASN A 126 8.77 -13.70 -18.20
CA ASN A 126 9.90 -14.45 -18.75
C ASN A 126 10.12 -15.76 -17.97
N GLN A 127 10.20 -16.89 -18.70
CA GLN A 127 10.50 -18.17 -18.09
C GLN A 127 11.95 -18.20 -17.57
N GLY A 128 12.15 -18.78 -16.39
CA GLY A 128 13.46 -18.86 -15.74
C GLY A 128 13.88 -17.60 -14.96
N VAL A 129 13.08 -16.54 -14.99
CA VAL A 129 13.21 -15.40 -14.07
C VAL A 129 12.52 -15.75 -12.77
N TYR A 130 13.27 -15.86 -11.67
CA TYR A 130 12.68 -15.95 -10.34
C TYR A 130 12.56 -14.57 -9.71
N LEU A 131 13.68 -13.90 -9.40
CA LEU A 131 13.72 -12.56 -8.81
C LEU A 131 14.52 -11.59 -9.70
N ALA A 132 13.84 -10.62 -10.31
CA ALA A 132 14.46 -9.58 -11.14
C ALA A 132 14.54 -8.25 -10.38
N ALA A 133 15.65 -7.53 -10.56
CA ALA A 133 15.78 -6.15 -10.09
C ALA A 133 15.01 -5.20 -11.01
N LEU A 134 14.35 -4.20 -10.45
CA LEU A 134 13.65 -3.15 -11.19
C LEU A 134 14.35 -1.81 -10.98
N SER A 135 14.27 -0.93 -11.98
CA SER A 135 14.65 0.46 -11.80
C SER A 135 13.70 1.16 -10.81
N PRO A 136 14.15 2.22 -10.12
CA PRO A 136 13.29 3.03 -9.28
C PRO A 136 12.04 3.53 -10.02
N GLU A 137 12.17 3.92 -11.29
CA GLU A 137 11.10 4.46 -12.11
C GLU A 137 10.02 3.40 -12.38
N LEU A 138 10.43 2.20 -12.80
CA LEU A 138 9.50 1.10 -13.04
C LEU A 138 8.84 0.62 -11.74
N GLY A 139 9.60 0.55 -10.64
CA GLY A 139 9.06 0.20 -9.33
C GLY A 139 7.98 1.19 -8.86
N LYS A 140 8.23 2.49 -9.00
CA LYS A 140 7.24 3.54 -8.67
C LYS A 140 6.00 3.47 -9.55
N LEU A 141 6.16 3.24 -10.86
CA LEU A 141 5.04 3.04 -11.77
C LEU A 141 4.17 1.84 -11.35
N LEU A 142 4.78 0.69 -11.05
CA LEU A 142 4.03 -0.48 -10.63
C LEU A 142 3.31 -0.28 -9.29
N LEU A 143 3.94 0.42 -8.34
CA LEU A 143 3.25 0.82 -7.11
C LEU A 143 2.02 1.66 -7.42
N HIS A 144 2.15 2.65 -8.31
CA HIS A 144 1.05 3.51 -8.70
C HIS A 144 -0.08 2.75 -9.41
N LEU A 145 0.23 1.77 -10.26
CA LEU A 145 -0.78 0.94 -10.92
C LEU A 145 -1.48 -0.02 -9.95
N CYS A 146 -0.75 -0.55 -8.95
CA CYS A 146 -1.32 -1.40 -7.89
C CYS A 146 -2.14 -0.61 -6.85
N ASP A 147 -2.03 0.71 -6.87
CA ASP A 147 -2.79 1.68 -6.10
C ASP A 147 -4.06 2.02 -6.90
N SER A 148 -5.25 2.08 -6.28
CA SER A 148 -6.47 2.41 -7.04
C SER A 148 -6.38 3.89 -7.47
N GLU A 149 -6.78 4.20 -8.70
CA GLU A 149 -6.84 5.59 -9.16
C GLU A 149 -7.84 6.40 -8.31
N ASN A 150 -7.37 6.95 -7.19
CA ASN A 150 -7.91 8.13 -6.53
C ASN A 150 -6.98 8.60 -5.39
N SER A 151 -5.89 9.27 -5.75
CA SER A 151 -5.43 10.40 -4.93
C SER A 151 -4.75 11.45 -5.80
N VAL A 152 -5.50 12.52 -5.97
CA VAL A 152 -5.19 13.79 -6.61
C VAL A 152 -3.90 14.40 -6.00
N ALA A 153 -3.02 14.89 -6.86
CA ALA A 153 -1.88 15.78 -6.56
C ALA A 153 -0.94 15.29 -5.44
N VAL A 154 0.03 14.46 -5.82
CA VAL A 154 1.20 14.17 -4.96
C VAL A 154 2.06 15.42 -4.89
N ASP A 155 2.12 16.03 -3.71
CA ASP A 155 3.18 16.97 -3.38
C ASP A 155 4.47 16.16 -3.19
N GLU A 156 5.29 16.08 -4.25
CA GLU A 156 6.54 15.29 -4.37
C GLU A 156 7.53 15.59 -3.23
N THR A 157 7.44 16.78 -2.65
CA THR A 157 8.35 17.31 -1.62
C THR A 157 8.39 16.48 -0.33
N THR A 158 7.30 15.79 0.03
CA THR A 158 7.16 15.07 1.32
C THR A 158 7.47 13.57 1.25
N GLU A 159 7.42 12.96 0.05
CA GLU A 159 7.89 11.58 -0.13
C GLU A 159 9.43 11.52 -0.03
N ILE A 160 10.11 12.53 -0.57
CA ILE A 160 11.58 12.64 -0.56
C ILE A 160 12.12 12.73 0.88
N THR A 161 11.47 13.49 1.77
CA THR A 161 11.93 13.66 3.16
C THR A 161 11.79 12.39 3.99
N THR A 162 10.73 11.61 3.77
CA THR A 162 10.53 10.33 4.48
C THR A 162 11.51 9.26 3.98
N GLU A 163 11.80 9.22 2.67
CA GLU A 163 12.76 8.27 2.10
C GLU A 163 14.19 8.46 2.61
N GLN A 164 14.59 9.71 2.89
CA GLN A 164 15.97 10.06 3.32
C GLN A 164 16.25 9.82 4.81
N ARG A 165 15.23 9.60 5.65
CA ARG A 165 15.41 9.40 7.11
C ARG A 165 16.16 8.12 7.45
N THR A 166 17.25 8.15 8.22
CA THR A 166 17.99 6.92 8.58
C THR A 166 17.60 6.35 9.95
N ASP A 167 16.81 7.09 10.71
CA ASP A 167 16.41 6.79 12.08
C ASP A 167 15.26 5.79 12.20
N ILE A 168 14.53 5.55 11.09
CA ILE A 168 13.40 4.62 11.04
C ILE A 168 13.64 3.48 10.03
N PRO A 169 13.25 2.24 10.34
CA PRO A 169 13.34 1.12 9.40
C PRO A 169 12.58 1.40 8.11
N ALA A 170 13.06 0.86 6.99
CA ALA A 170 12.41 1.06 5.70
C ALA A 170 10.99 0.47 5.63
N THR A 171 10.68 -0.56 6.42
CA THR A 171 9.30 -1.04 6.62
C THR A 171 8.39 0.05 7.21
N THR A 172 8.87 0.76 8.23
CA THR A 172 8.15 1.88 8.86
C THR A 172 7.98 3.05 7.90
N LYS A 173 9.01 3.37 7.10
CA LYS A 173 8.89 4.40 6.04
C LYS A 173 7.78 4.08 5.04
N MET A 174 7.75 2.84 4.55
CA MET A 174 6.72 2.41 3.61
C MET A 174 5.33 2.48 4.25
N GLN A 175 5.19 2.04 5.50
CA GLN A 175 3.93 2.20 6.23
C GLN A 175 3.50 3.66 6.35
N ILE A 176 4.44 4.57 6.61
CA ILE A 176 4.19 6.01 6.71
C ILE A 176 3.77 6.61 5.36
N VAL A 177 4.42 6.20 4.26
CA VAL A 177 4.08 6.63 2.89
C VAL A 177 2.70 6.08 2.49
N GLN A 178 2.45 4.80 2.73
CA GLN A 178 1.15 4.17 2.47
C GLN A 178 0.03 4.80 3.32
N ALA A 179 0.31 5.12 4.58
CA ALA A 179 -0.65 5.80 5.43
C ALA A 179 -1.05 7.16 4.86
N ARG A 180 -0.14 7.92 4.24
CA ARG A 180 -0.46 9.19 3.57
C ARG A 180 -1.57 9.05 2.53
N ARG A 181 -1.65 7.89 1.86
CA ARG A 181 -2.67 7.57 0.85
C ARG A 181 -3.89 6.86 1.43
N GLY A 182 -3.99 6.75 2.76
CA GLY A 182 -5.07 6.04 3.42
C GLY A 182 -4.98 4.52 3.23
N GLN A 183 -3.77 3.96 3.18
CA GLN A 183 -3.50 2.56 2.81
C GLN A 183 -2.70 1.77 3.86
N GLY A 184 -2.47 0.49 3.54
CA GLY A 184 -1.64 -0.42 4.32
C GLY A 184 -2.12 -0.60 5.76
N ALA A 185 -1.16 -0.66 6.68
CA ALA A 185 -1.43 -0.92 8.10
C ALA A 185 -2.36 0.15 8.73
N PHE A 186 -2.28 1.41 8.28
CA PHE A 186 -3.17 2.46 8.74
C PHE A 186 -4.62 2.16 8.35
N ARG A 187 -4.88 1.88 7.06
CA ARG A 187 -6.21 1.51 6.56
C ARG A 187 -6.80 0.31 7.29
N GLU A 188 -6.02 -0.75 7.47
CA GLU A 188 -6.43 -1.92 8.24
C GLU A 188 -6.80 -1.58 9.69
N GLY A 189 -6.04 -0.67 10.32
CA GLY A 189 -6.33 -0.12 11.63
C GLY A 189 -7.66 0.64 11.66
N VAL A 190 -7.89 1.51 10.69
CA VAL A 190 -9.14 2.27 10.56
C VAL A 190 -10.33 1.33 10.37
N ILE A 191 -10.25 0.33 9.47
CA ILE A 191 -11.33 -0.65 9.23
C ILE A 191 -11.67 -1.48 10.49
N LYS A 192 -10.70 -1.71 11.37
CA LYS A 192 -10.96 -2.39 12.66
C LYS A 192 -11.84 -1.54 13.58
N ILE A 193 -11.74 -0.21 13.51
CA ILE A 193 -12.42 0.75 14.37
C ILE A 193 -13.74 1.23 13.73
N GLU A 194 -13.67 1.70 12.50
CA GLU A 194 -14.77 2.24 11.68
C GLU A 194 -15.27 1.16 10.71
N LYS A 195 -16.58 0.93 10.65
CA LYS A 195 -17.19 -0.14 9.84
C LYS A 195 -17.87 0.32 8.56
N GLN A 196 -18.14 1.61 8.45
CA GLN A 196 -18.87 2.20 7.33
C GLN A 196 -18.61 3.70 7.30
N CYS A 197 -18.87 4.32 6.15
CA CYS A 197 -18.83 5.77 6.01
C CYS A 197 -19.63 6.44 7.12
N ARG A 198 -19.01 7.39 7.83
CA ARG A 198 -19.70 8.15 8.89
C ARG A 198 -20.90 8.94 8.38
N VAL A 199 -20.86 9.42 7.14
CA VAL A 199 -21.89 10.29 6.59
C VAL A 199 -22.92 9.52 5.77
N THR A 200 -22.49 8.69 4.81
CA THR A 200 -23.41 7.99 3.90
C THR A 200 -23.90 6.65 4.42
N GLY A 201 -23.25 6.10 5.46
CA GLY A 201 -23.54 4.75 5.97
C GLY A 201 -23.07 3.60 5.08
N LEU A 202 -22.42 3.87 3.94
CA LEU A 202 -21.89 2.83 3.05
C LEU A 202 -20.85 1.97 3.77
N SER A 203 -21.06 0.66 3.82
CA SER A 203 -20.19 -0.31 4.50
C SER A 203 -19.22 -1.04 3.57
N GLU A 204 -19.41 -0.94 2.25
CA GLU A 204 -18.53 -1.60 1.28
C GLU A 204 -17.17 -0.91 1.25
N SER A 205 -16.20 -1.50 1.96
CA SER A 205 -14.88 -0.92 2.19
C SER A 205 -14.10 -0.63 0.89
N GLY A 206 -14.35 -1.37 -0.19
CA GLY A 206 -13.71 -1.12 -1.49
C GLY A 206 -14.01 0.25 -2.10
N PHE A 207 -15.09 0.92 -1.65
CA PHE A 207 -15.47 2.26 -2.10
C PHE A 207 -15.19 3.35 -1.06
N LEU A 208 -14.49 3.04 0.04
CA LEU A 208 -14.25 3.97 1.13
C LEU A 208 -12.78 4.38 1.20
N VAL A 209 -12.54 5.65 1.45
CA VAL A 209 -11.21 6.22 1.74
C VAL A 209 -10.99 6.17 3.25
N ALA A 210 -9.78 5.81 3.68
CA ALA A 210 -9.37 5.96 5.07
C ALA A 210 -8.70 7.34 5.22
N SER A 211 -9.48 8.33 5.65
CA SER A 211 -9.05 9.72 5.81
C SER A 211 -8.45 9.94 7.19
N HIS A 212 -7.30 10.60 7.28
CA HIS A 212 -6.79 11.09 8.57
C HIS A 212 -7.68 12.21 9.14
N MET A 213 -7.89 12.21 10.46
CA MET A 213 -8.55 13.33 11.16
C MET A 213 -7.56 14.45 11.49
N LYS A 214 -6.46 14.13 12.16
CA LYS A 214 -5.31 15.04 12.25
C LYS A 214 -4.48 14.84 10.98
N PRO A 215 -4.30 15.87 10.13
CA PRO A 215 -3.68 15.71 8.82
C PRO A 215 -2.28 15.10 8.89
N TRP A 216 -1.96 14.26 7.91
CA TRP A 216 -0.69 13.53 7.85
C TRP A 216 0.55 14.46 7.97
N SER A 217 0.48 15.66 7.38
CA SER A 217 1.58 16.63 7.37
C SER A 217 2.00 17.16 8.74
N VAL A 218 1.09 17.10 9.73
CA VAL A 218 1.30 17.61 11.09
C VAL A 218 1.25 16.50 12.16
N SER A 219 1.11 15.25 11.72
CA SER A 219 1.11 14.07 12.58
C SER A 219 2.52 13.54 12.85
N SER A 220 2.75 13.01 14.05
CA SER A 220 3.92 12.19 14.36
C SER A 220 3.88 10.86 13.59
N ASP A 221 5.00 10.12 13.57
CA ASP A 221 5.05 8.83 12.89
C ASP A 221 4.07 7.81 13.51
N GLU A 222 3.87 7.85 14.83
CA GLU A 222 2.88 7.04 15.53
C GLU A 222 1.45 7.44 15.13
N GLU A 223 1.15 8.73 15.12
CA GLU A 223 -0.18 9.24 14.75
C GLU A 223 -0.51 8.99 13.26
N LYS A 224 0.49 8.94 12.38
CA LYS A 224 0.31 8.59 10.96
C LYS A 224 -0.15 7.15 10.79
N LEU A 225 0.26 6.24 11.68
CA LEU A 225 -0.07 4.82 11.61
C LEU A 225 -1.23 4.41 12.54
N ASP A 226 -1.67 5.31 13.42
CA ASP A 226 -2.76 5.06 14.37
C ASP A 226 -4.12 5.01 13.67
N GLY A 227 -4.78 3.85 13.70
CA GLY A 227 -6.13 3.71 13.16
C GLY A 227 -7.19 4.57 13.87
N ASN A 228 -6.94 5.03 15.11
CA ASN A 228 -7.81 5.99 15.78
C ASN A 228 -7.68 7.40 15.20
N ASN A 229 -6.63 7.70 14.44
CA ASN A 229 -6.50 8.95 13.71
C ASN A 229 -7.19 8.89 12.33
N GLY A 230 -8.06 7.91 12.07
CA GLY A 230 -8.70 7.78 10.77
C GLY A 230 -10.21 7.54 10.80
N LEU A 231 -10.87 7.93 9.71
CA LEU A 231 -12.27 7.68 9.41
C LEU A 231 -12.43 6.98 8.07
N LEU A 232 -13.41 6.08 7.97
CA LEU A 232 -13.88 5.63 6.66
C LEU A 232 -14.88 6.63 6.12
N LEU A 233 -14.61 7.15 4.92
CA LEU A 233 -15.46 8.13 4.25
C LEU A 233 -15.64 7.75 2.77
N ALA A 234 -16.84 8.01 2.22
CA ALA A 234 -17.03 7.92 0.78
C ALA A 234 -16.22 9.03 0.08
N PRO A 235 -15.74 8.86 -1.18
CA PRO A 235 -14.76 9.77 -1.78
C PRO A 235 -15.18 11.24 -1.83
N HIS A 236 -16.46 11.50 -2.06
CA HIS A 236 -17.03 12.84 -2.07
C HIS A 236 -17.10 13.46 -0.66
N ILE A 237 -17.31 12.64 0.38
CA ILE A 237 -17.32 13.07 1.79
C ILE A 237 -15.89 13.29 2.29
N ASP A 238 -14.97 12.40 1.96
CA ASP A 238 -13.53 12.53 2.21
C ASP A 238 -13.03 13.88 1.71
N ARG A 239 -13.34 14.24 0.47
CA ARG A 239 -12.99 15.55 -0.11
C ARG A 239 -13.54 16.75 0.67
N LEU A 240 -14.74 16.63 1.25
CA LEU A 240 -15.30 17.71 2.08
C LEU A 240 -14.58 17.80 3.42
N PHE A 241 -14.29 16.65 4.02
CA PHE A 241 -13.66 16.55 5.33
C PHE A 241 -12.22 17.05 5.27
N ASP A 242 -11.40 16.51 4.36
CA ASP A 242 -9.99 16.88 4.16
C ASP A 242 -9.80 18.39 3.87
N ARG A 243 -10.76 18.99 3.15
CA ARG A 243 -10.75 20.43 2.85
C ARG A 243 -11.43 21.30 3.90
N GLY A 244 -11.83 20.72 5.03
CA GLY A 244 -12.43 21.43 6.16
C GLY A 244 -13.85 21.97 5.91
N TYR A 245 -14.55 21.51 4.87
CA TYR A 245 -15.96 21.91 4.63
C TYR A 245 -16.93 21.19 5.57
N ILE A 246 -16.55 20.02 6.08
CA ILE A 246 -17.28 19.34 7.14
C ILE A 246 -16.33 18.93 8.26
N SER A 247 -16.86 18.75 9.47
CA SER A 247 -16.16 18.16 10.60
C SER A 247 -17.18 17.45 11.51
N PHE A 248 -16.78 17.02 12.69
CA PHE A 248 -17.67 16.36 13.64
C PHE A 248 -17.46 16.86 15.07
N GLU A 249 -18.54 16.98 15.84
CA GLU A 249 -18.51 17.14 17.30
C GLU A 249 -18.11 15.83 18.00
N ASP A 250 -17.78 15.92 19.29
CA ASP A 250 -17.33 14.77 20.09
C ASP A 250 -18.40 13.68 20.25
N ASP A 251 -19.67 14.08 20.26
CA ASP A 251 -20.82 13.17 20.29
C ASP A 251 -21.09 12.49 18.93
N GLY A 252 -20.37 12.93 17.89
CA GLY A 252 -20.51 12.48 16.53
C GLY A 252 -21.23 13.45 15.62
N SER A 253 -21.93 14.47 16.13
CA SER A 253 -22.77 15.35 15.30
C SER A 253 -22.00 16.00 14.14
N LEU A 254 -22.60 16.01 12.93
CA LEU A 254 -21.97 16.54 11.73
C LEU A 254 -21.96 18.08 11.77
N LEU A 255 -20.78 18.66 11.60
CA LEU A 255 -20.59 20.09 11.41
C LEU A 255 -20.43 20.38 9.92
N ILE A 256 -21.14 21.37 9.40
CA ILE A 256 -21.05 21.82 8.02
C ILE A 256 -20.61 23.27 8.02
N SER A 257 -19.53 23.57 7.32
CA SER A 257 -19.01 24.93 7.15
C SER A 257 -19.97 25.77 6.30
N SER A 258 -20.16 27.04 6.65
CA SER A 258 -20.89 28.00 5.81
C SER A 258 -20.20 28.29 4.47
N ALA A 259 -18.90 27.98 4.36
CA ALA A 259 -18.15 28.06 3.11
C ALA A 259 -18.50 26.93 2.12
N LEU A 260 -19.27 25.91 2.53
CA LEU A 260 -19.76 24.87 1.62
C LEU A 260 -21.00 25.40 0.87
N PRO A 261 -20.99 25.44 -0.49
CA PRO A 261 -22.18 25.86 -1.22
C PRO A 261 -23.40 24.99 -0.88
N GLU A 262 -24.52 25.62 -0.55
CA GLU A 262 -25.73 24.93 -0.11
C GLU A 262 -26.26 23.93 -1.16
N GLU A 263 -26.04 24.22 -2.45
CA GLU A 263 -26.35 23.30 -3.56
C GLU A 263 -25.64 21.95 -3.38
N VAL A 264 -24.35 21.97 -3.00
CA VAL A 264 -23.56 20.75 -2.78
C VAL A 264 -24.07 20.00 -1.55
N ALA A 265 -24.32 20.71 -0.46
CA ALA A 265 -24.84 20.10 0.77
C ALA A 265 -26.18 19.39 0.55
N LYS A 266 -27.06 20.02 -0.24
CA LYS A 266 -28.36 19.46 -0.62
C LYS A 266 -28.23 18.30 -1.60
N ALA A 267 -27.46 18.46 -2.68
CA ALA A 267 -27.29 17.44 -3.71
C ALA A 267 -26.71 16.13 -3.15
N TRP A 268 -25.82 16.22 -2.15
CA TRP A 268 -25.22 15.06 -1.49
C TRP A 268 -25.93 14.63 -0.20
N GLY A 269 -27.06 15.26 0.13
CA GLY A 269 -27.92 14.85 1.24
C GLY A 269 -27.25 14.89 2.62
N LEU A 270 -26.33 15.83 2.84
CA LEU A 270 -25.53 15.90 4.08
C LEU A 270 -26.39 16.10 5.33
N ARG A 271 -27.58 16.72 5.18
CA ARG A 271 -28.50 16.99 6.29
C ARG A 271 -29.64 15.98 6.43
N ASP A 272 -29.91 15.18 5.39
CA ASP A 272 -31.15 14.38 5.33
C ASP A 272 -30.94 12.92 5.76
N LYS A 273 -29.72 12.39 5.65
CA LYS A 273 -29.41 10.96 5.84
C LYS A 273 -28.34 10.68 6.89
N TYR A 274 -27.98 11.68 7.68
CA TYR A 274 -26.93 11.58 8.68
C TYR A 274 -27.45 11.01 10.00
N THR A 275 -26.78 9.98 10.54
CA THR A 275 -27.03 9.48 11.90
C THR A 275 -25.75 9.61 12.72
N PRO A 276 -25.73 10.47 13.76
CA PRO A 276 -24.56 10.64 14.63
C PRO A 276 -24.10 9.33 15.26
N ARG A 277 -22.78 9.17 15.36
CA ARG A 277 -22.16 8.04 16.08
C ARG A 277 -21.04 8.57 16.94
N SER A 278 -21.06 8.25 18.22
CA SER A 278 -20.05 8.74 19.15
C SER A 278 -18.65 8.24 18.79
N PHE A 279 -17.65 9.08 19.04
CA PHE A 279 -16.26 8.72 18.88
C PHE A 279 -15.75 7.90 20.08
N ARG A 280 -14.75 7.05 19.82
CA ARG A 280 -13.98 6.44 20.91
C ARG A 280 -13.16 7.52 21.61
N LYS A 281 -12.86 7.33 22.90
CA LYS A 281 -12.00 8.25 23.66
C LYS A 281 -10.66 8.54 22.97
N ALA A 282 -10.07 7.54 22.30
CA ALA A 282 -8.81 7.67 21.57
C ALA A 282 -8.93 8.48 20.26
N GLN A 283 -10.14 8.62 19.70
CA GLN A 283 -10.39 9.42 18.49
C GLN A 283 -10.61 10.92 18.82
N LEU A 284 -11.05 11.22 20.04
CA LEU A 284 -11.41 12.58 20.48
C LEU A 284 -10.30 13.63 20.27
N PRO A 285 -9.02 13.35 20.59
CA PRO A 285 -7.96 14.33 20.37
C PRO A 285 -7.80 14.71 18.88
N TYR A 286 -7.96 13.74 17.97
CA TYR A 286 -7.78 13.95 16.54
C TYR A 286 -8.95 14.72 15.91
N VAL A 287 -10.18 14.38 16.27
CA VAL A 287 -11.36 15.14 15.79
C VAL A 287 -11.38 16.56 16.36
N ALA A 288 -10.92 16.74 17.61
CA ALA A 288 -10.77 18.07 18.21
C ALA A 288 -9.72 18.91 17.46
N TYR A 289 -8.59 18.31 17.06
CA TYR A 289 -7.61 18.96 16.18
C TYR A 289 -8.25 19.35 14.85
N HIS A 290 -8.96 18.43 14.19
CA HIS A 290 -9.61 18.71 12.91
C HIS A 290 -10.61 19.88 13.02
N ARG A 291 -11.45 19.90 14.06
CA ARG A 291 -12.39 21.02 14.33
C ARG A 291 -11.71 22.36 14.58
N LYS A 292 -10.47 22.36 15.07
CA LYS A 292 -9.75 23.58 15.45
C LYS A 292 -8.90 24.11 14.29
N ASP A 293 -8.15 23.22 13.63
CA ASP A 293 -7.04 23.59 12.75
C ASP A 293 -7.32 23.30 11.26
N VAL A 294 -8.34 22.49 10.93
CA VAL A 294 -8.68 22.13 9.54
C VAL A 294 -10.06 22.69 9.13
N PHE A 295 -11.04 22.56 10.02
CA PHE A 295 -12.42 22.98 9.74
C PHE A 295 -12.51 24.49 9.48
N LYS A 296 -13.14 24.85 8.36
CA LYS A 296 -13.38 26.23 7.95
C LYS A 296 -14.53 26.81 8.75
N ARG A 297 -14.21 27.49 9.85
CA ARG A 297 -15.19 28.31 10.60
C ARG A 297 -15.47 29.60 9.83
N GLU A 298 -16.62 30.21 10.10
CA GLU A 298 -16.88 31.58 9.63
C GLU A 298 -15.71 32.48 10.04
N GLN A 299 -15.22 33.26 9.08
CA GLN A 299 -14.47 34.46 9.44
C GLN A 299 -15.50 35.44 10.00
N ASP A 300 -15.40 35.74 11.29
CA ASP A 300 -16.03 36.93 11.88
C ASP A 300 -15.56 38.21 11.16
#